data_AF-A0A849PIB1-F1
#
_entry.id   AF-A0A849PIB1-F1
#
_cell.length_a   1.000
_cell.length_b   1.000
_cell.length_c   1.000
_cell.angle_alpha   90.00
_cell.angle_beta   90.00
_cell.angle_gamma   90.00
#
_symmetry.space_group_name_H-M   'P 1'
#
loop_
_entity.id
_entity.type
_entity.pdbx_description
1 polymer ?
#
loop_
_entity_poly.entity_id
_entity_poly.type
_entity_poly.pdbx_seq_one_letter_code
_entity_poly.pdbx_strand_id
1 'polypeptide(L)'
;MEFSEWEPLYTEILADFGFDRSEDEASARILADLLRGRAGALADLRGIISGMDVAVCGNAPSLASEIDSIMPEHLVIAADGATTVLMANRIIPDVIVTDLDGTIEDIIAASEKGCFVVVHAHGDNIPAVRSVVPRLRGTRVLGTTQSEPFDDIHNFGGFSDGDRCVFLAKASGAASVALFGFDYDDPDVNDVKKKKLGWAKRLIEEYL
;
A
#
# COMPACT_ATOMS: atom_id res chain seq x y z
N MET A 1 -0.92 5.60 -12.01
CA MET A 1 -2.02 6.40 -12.59
C MET A 1 -1.71 7.85 -12.32
N GLU A 2 -1.91 8.75 -13.29
CA GLU A 2 -1.74 10.19 -13.03
C GLU A 2 -2.87 10.71 -12.16
N PHE A 3 -2.63 11.73 -11.33
CA PHE A 3 -3.65 12.21 -10.39
C PHE A 3 -4.92 12.70 -11.11
N SER A 4 -4.79 13.30 -12.30
CA SER A 4 -5.94 13.73 -13.11
C SER A 4 -6.84 12.58 -13.58
N GLU A 5 -6.31 11.37 -13.68
CA GLU A 5 -7.08 10.16 -14.02
C GLU A 5 -7.67 9.53 -12.75
N TRP A 6 -6.95 9.62 -11.63
CA TRP A 6 -7.38 9.10 -10.33
C TRP A 6 -8.48 9.93 -9.67
N GLU A 7 -8.41 11.26 -9.74
CA GLU A 7 -9.28 12.17 -9.00
C GLU A 7 -10.79 11.95 -9.25
N PRO A 8 -11.26 11.70 -10.49
CA PRO A 8 -12.66 11.36 -10.73
C PRO A 8 -13.10 10.08 -9.99
N LEU A 9 -12.28 9.02 -10.02
CA LEU A 9 -12.55 7.75 -9.34
C LEU A 9 -12.54 7.93 -7.82
N TYR A 10 -11.56 8.68 -7.31
CA TYR A 10 -11.51 9.04 -5.90
C TYR A 10 -12.78 9.79 -5.47
N THR A 11 -13.28 10.71 -6.29
CA THR A 11 -14.52 11.45 -6.00
C THR A 11 -15.75 10.53 -5.99
N GLU A 12 -15.83 9.54 -6.88
CA GLU A 12 -16.85 8.50 -6.84
C GLU A 12 -16.78 7.70 -5.54
N ILE A 13 -15.57 7.27 -5.14
CA ILE A 13 -15.33 6.52 -3.89
C ILE A 13 -15.76 7.34 -2.66
N LEU A 14 -15.39 8.63 -2.60
CA LEU A 14 -15.81 9.51 -1.51
C LEU A 14 -17.34 9.56 -1.39
N ALA A 15 -18.04 9.74 -2.51
CA ALA A 15 -19.51 9.77 -2.53
C ALA A 15 -20.13 8.41 -2.15
N ASP A 16 -19.50 7.32 -2.57
CA ASP A 16 -19.99 5.96 -2.39
C ASP A 16 -19.84 5.47 -0.94
N PHE A 17 -18.82 5.94 -0.22
CA PHE A 17 -18.59 5.59 1.19
C PHE A 17 -18.94 6.70 2.18
N GLY A 18 -19.22 7.91 1.70
CA GLY A 18 -19.47 9.08 2.54
C GLY A 18 -18.22 9.58 3.27
N PHE A 19 -17.04 9.35 2.69
CA PHE A 19 -15.76 9.80 3.25
C PHE A 19 -15.54 11.30 3.00
N ASP A 20 -14.80 11.95 3.90
CA ASP A 20 -14.46 13.37 3.81
C ASP A 20 -13.04 13.56 3.27
N ARG A 21 -12.93 14.21 2.10
CA ARG A 21 -11.64 14.56 1.49
C ARG A 21 -10.76 15.37 2.44
N SER A 22 -11.34 16.27 3.23
CA SER A 22 -10.58 17.15 4.11
C SER A 22 -9.90 16.40 5.26
N GLU A 23 -10.47 15.27 5.69
CA GLU A 23 -9.85 14.38 6.68
C GLU A 23 -8.67 13.62 6.08
N ASP A 24 -8.78 13.15 4.82
CA ASP A 24 -7.66 12.53 4.10
C ASP A 24 -6.49 13.48 3.94
N GLU A 25 -6.76 14.71 3.50
CA GLU A 25 -5.74 15.75 3.38
C GLU A 25 -5.14 16.14 4.73
N ALA A 26 -5.92 16.13 5.81
CA ALA A 26 -5.41 16.40 7.16
C ALA A 26 -4.42 15.31 7.61
N SER A 27 -4.75 14.04 7.38
CA SER A 27 -3.84 12.93 7.65
C SER A 27 -2.56 13.03 6.81
N ALA A 28 -2.70 13.36 5.52
CA ALA A 28 -1.56 13.54 4.62
C ALA A 28 -0.61 14.65 5.08
N ARG A 29 -1.14 15.80 5.54
CA ARG A 29 -0.32 16.89 6.10
C ARG A 29 0.44 16.46 7.35
N ILE A 30 -0.20 15.68 8.22
CA ILE A 30 0.45 15.14 9.42
C ILE A 30 1.57 14.16 9.05
N LEU A 31 1.33 13.30 8.06
CA LEU A 31 2.34 12.38 7.56
C LEU A 31 3.54 13.14 6.97
N ALA A 32 3.29 14.19 6.17
CA ALA A 32 4.34 15.04 5.61
C ALA A 32 5.21 15.67 6.69
N ASP A 33 4.60 16.20 7.77
CA ASP A 33 5.31 16.80 8.89
C ASP A 33 6.18 15.79 9.64
N LEU A 34 5.70 14.56 9.84
CA LEU A 34 6.46 13.50 10.50
C LEU A 34 7.63 12.99 9.66
N LEU A 35 7.51 13.05 8.32
CA LEU A 35 8.54 12.63 7.38
C LEU A 35 9.52 13.75 7.01
N ARG A 36 9.26 15.00 7.41
CA ARG A 36 10.09 16.16 7.05
C ARG A 36 11.57 15.94 7.39
N GLY A 37 12.43 16.02 6.37
CA GLY A 37 13.87 15.84 6.51
C GLY A 37 14.34 14.39 6.69
N ARG A 38 13.43 13.41 6.66
CA ARG A 38 13.72 11.98 6.77
C ARG A 38 12.88 11.09 5.84
N ALA A 39 12.11 11.67 4.93
CA ALA A 39 11.35 10.93 3.93
C ALA A 39 12.31 10.09 3.07
N GLY A 40 11.87 8.89 2.70
CA GLY A 40 12.55 8.07 1.71
C GLY A 40 12.37 8.68 0.32
N ALA A 41 13.42 8.67 -0.48
CA ALA A 41 13.36 9.21 -1.82
C ALA A 41 12.57 8.26 -2.74
N LEU A 42 11.64 8.81 -3.52
CA LEU A 42 10.93 8.05 -4.55
C LEU A 42 11.90 7.41 -5.57
N ALA A 43 13.05 8.05 -5.84
CA ALA A 43 14.08 7.50 -6.70
C ALA A 43 14.69 6.19 -6.15
N ASP A 44 14.84 6.06 -4.83
CA ASP A 44 15.35 4.83 -4.21
C ASP A 44 14.34 3.69 -4.34
N LEU A 45 13.05 3.98 -4.09
CA LEU A 45 11.97 3.00 -4.27
C LEU A 45 11.85 2.56 -5.73
N ARG A 46 11.95 3.49 -6.69
CA ARG A 46 11.99 3.17 -8.12
C ARG A 46 13.22 2.35 -8.50
N GLY A 47 14.38 2.64 -7.92
CA GLY A 47 15.60 1.86 -8.14
C GLY A 47 15.50 0.42 -7.66
N ILE A 48 14.62 0.16 -6.67
CA ILE A 48 14.32 -1.19 -6.18
C ILE A 48 13.36 -1.92 -7.13
N ILE A 49 12.31 -1.25 -7.62
CA ILE A 49 11.21 -1.89 -8.38
C ILE A 49 11.46 -1.96 -9.89
N SER A 50 12.13 -0.98 -10.47
CA SER A 50 12.22 -0.82 -11.93
C SER A 50 12.86 -2.04 -12.61
N GLY A 51 12.14 -2.63 -13.57
CA GLY A 51 12.59 -3.79 -14.34
C GLY A 51 12.47 -5.14 -13.61
N MET A 52 11.94 -5.16 -12.39
CA MET A 52 11.74 -6.39 -11.61
C MET A 52 10.40 -7.05 -11.94
N ASP A 53 10.37 -8.38 -11.88
CA ASP A 53 9.12 -9.14 -11.77
C ASP A 53 8.64 -9.07 -10.32
N VAL A 54 7.43 -8.54 -10.11
CA VAL A 54 6.92 -8.20 -8.78
C VAL A 54 5.83 -9.19 -8.35
N ALA A 55 5.98 -9.77 -7.16
CA ALA A 55 4.92 -10.47 -6.46
C ALA A 55 4.22 -9.50 -5.48
N VAL A 56 2.97 -9.14 -5.79
CA VAL A 56 2.12 -8.38 -4.87
C VAL A 56 1.33 -9.35 -4.02
N CYS A 57 1.51 -9.26 -2.70
CA CYS A 57 0.85 -10.12 -1.73
C CYS A 57 -0.27 -9.35 -1.00
N GLY A 58 -1.51 -9.74 -1.24
CA GLY A 58 -2.69 -9.35 -0.48
C GLY A 58 -2.90 -10.23 0.76
N ASN A 59 -3.81 -9.83 1.64
CA ASN A 59 -4.08 -10.54 2.91
C ASN A 59 -5.28 -11.51 2.85
N ALA A 60 -5.64 -12.04 1.67
CA ALA A 60 -6.65 -13.09 1.62
C ALA A 60 -6.11 -14.38 2.27
N PRO A 61 -6.98 -15.23 2.86
CA PRO A 61 -6.57 -16.48 3.50
C PRO A 61 -5.74 -17.41 2.60
N SER A 62 -5.92 -17.32 1.28
CA SER A 62 -5.20 -18.12 0.29
C SER A 62 -3.69 -17.82 0.22
N LEU A 63 -3.23 -16.66 0.71
CA LEU A 63 -1.81 -16.29 0.68
C LEU A 63 -0.93 -17.36 1.31
N ALA A 64 -1.35 -17.93 2.44
CA ALA A 64 -0.59 -18.95 3.15
C ALA A 64 -0.31 -20.20 2.30
N SER A 65 -1.23 -20.58 1.42
CA SER A 65 -1.05 -21.70 0.49
C SER A 65 -0.34 -21.34 -0.81
N GLU A 66 -0.25 -20.04 -1.12
CA GLU A 66 0.31 -19.53 -2.37
C GLU A 66 1.77 -19.11 -2.26
N ILE A 67 2.27 -18.85 -1.04
CA ILE A 67 3.63 -18.37 -0.77
C ILE A 67 4.71 -19.21 -1.47
N ASP A 68 4.58 -20.54 -1.48
CA ASP A 68 5.58 -21.43 -2.10
C ASP A 68 5.65 -21.28 -3.63
N SER A 69 4.67 -20.60 -4.25
CA SER A 69 4.65 -20.29 -5.68
C SER A 69 5.33 -18.96 -6.01
N ILE A 70 5.72 -18.16 -5.01
CA ILE A 70 6.49 -16.94 -5.21
C ILE A 70 7.93 -17.33 -5.57
N MET A 71 8.38 -16.91 -6.76
CA MET A 71 9.72 -17.24 -7.22
C MET A 71 10.79 -16.46 -6.41
N PRO A 72 11.94 -17.06 -6.06
CA PRO A 72 12.97 -16.40 -5.25
C PRO A 72 13.53 -15.09 -5.83
N GLU A 73 13.45 -14.92 -7.14
CA GLU A 73 13.88 -13.72 -7.87
C GLU A 73 12.83 -12.60 -7.90
N HIS A 74 11.59 -12.89 -7.51
CA HIS A 74 10.55 -11.87 -7.46
C HIS A 74 10.86 -10.84 -6.38
N LEU A 75 10.59 -9.58 -6.71
CA LEU A 75 10.50 -8.53 -5.72
C LEU A 75 9.14 -8.64 -5.02
N VAL A 76 9.13 -8.68 -3.68
CA VAL A 76 7.90 -8.88 -2.90
C VAL A 76 7.39 -7.55 -2.35
N ILE A 77 6.16 -7.18 -2.74
CA ILE A 77 5.42 -6.06 -2.16
C ILE A 77 4.25 -6.61 -1.33
N ALA A 78 4.25 -6.32 -0.03
CA ALA A 78 3.19 -6.73 0.88
C ALA A 78 2.15 -5.62 1.08
N ALA A 79 0.87 -5.95 0.94
CA ALA A 79 -0.24 -5.09 1.34
C ALA A 79 -0.55 -5.30 2.82
N ASP A 80 -0.12 -4.35 3.64
CA ASP A 80 -0.38 -4.24 5.08
C ASP A 80 -0.33 -5.59 5.82
N GLY A 81 -1.47 -6.18 6.19
CA GLY A 81 -1.59 -7.45 6.91
C GLY A 81 -0.92 -8.65 6.25
N ALA A 82 -0.69 -8.62 4.92
CA ALA A 82 0.10 -9.66 4.24
C ALA A 82 1.53 -9.77 4.79
N THR A 83 2.05 -8.68 5.39
CA THR A 83 3.35 -8.64 6.06
C THR A 83 3.47 -9.73 7.14
N THR A 84 2.43 -9.90 7.96
CA THR A 84 2.39 -10.90 9.04
C THR A 84 2.56 -12.31 8.47
N VAL A 85 1.83 -12.62 7.40
CA VAL A 85 1.83 -13.94 6.76
C VAL A 85 3.20 -14.25 6.13
N LEU A 86 3.80 -13.27 5.44
CA LEU A 86 5.14 -13.40 4.85
C LEU A 86 6.21 -13.59 5.91
N MET A 87 6.19 -12.76 6.97
CA MET A 87 7.17 -12.80 8.05
C MET A 87 7.11 -14.12 8.83
N ALA A 88 5.90 -14.67 9.07
CA ALA A 88 5.71 -15.98 9.67
C ALA A 88 6.32 -17.12 8.83
N ASN A 89 6.37 -16.95 7.52
CA ASN A 89 6.99 -17.88 6.57
C ASN A 89 8.45 -17.52 6.23
N ARG A 90 9.09 -16.66 7.04
CA ARG A 90 10.50 -16.23 6.92
C ARG A 90 10.80 -15.47 5.63
N ILE A 91 9.80 -14.87 5.00
CA ILE A 91 9.96 -13.95 3.87
C ILE A 91 9.91 -12.53 4.42
N ILE A 92 10.96 -11.76 4.15
CA ILE A 92 10.99 -10.32 4.47
C ILE A 92 10.56 -9.60 3.20
N PRO A 93 9.45 -8.85 3.21
CA PRO A 93 9.04 -8.08 2.03
C PRO A 93 10.10 -7.03 1.66
N ASP A 94 10.28 -6.77 0.38
CA ASP A 94 11.14 -5.68 -0.10
C ASP A 94 10.46 -4.33 0.13
N VAL A 95 9.14 -4.29 -0.07
CA VAL A 95 8.28 -3.13 0.12
C VAL A 95 7.02 -3.52 0.89
N ILE A 96 6.56 -2.65 1.78
CA ILE A 96 5.23 -2.72 2.41
C ILE A 96 4.45 -1.48 1.98
N VAL A 97 3.20 -1.66 1.55
CA VAL A 97 2.22 -0.57 1.42
C VAL A 97 1.19 -0.76 2.53
N THR A 98 0.96 0.26 3.35
CA THR A 98 0.17 0.11 4.58
C THR A 98 -0.55 1.40 4.96
N ASP A 99 -1.82 1.28 5.35
CA ASP A 99 -2.56 2.32 6.06
C ASP A 99 -2.42 2.23 7.60
N LEU A 100 -1.57 1.30 8.07
CA LEU A 100 -1.23 1.05 9.46
C LEU A 100 -2.37 0.44 10.29
N ASP A 101 -3.26 -0.37 9.67
CA ASP A 101 -4.32 -1.11 10.38
C ASP A 101 -4.00 -2.61 10.65
N GLY A 102 -2.90 -3.13 10.10
CA GLY A 102 -2.41 -4.49 10.33
C GLY A 102 -1.60 -4.69 11.62
N THR A 103 -0.82 -5.79 11.68
CA THR A 103 0.05 -6.08 12.83
C THR A 103 1.26 -5.14 12.83
N ILE A 104 1.16 -4.05 13.59
CA ILE A 104 2.18 -2.99 13.66
C ILE A 104 3.58 -3.52 14.01
N GLU A 105 3.67 -4.49 14.93
CA GLU A 105 4.95 -5.09 15.33
C GLU A 105 5.66 -5.79 14.17
N ASP A 106 4.92 -6.44 13.28
CA ASP A 106 5.50 -7.11 12.11
C ASP A 106 5.95 -6.11 11.05
N ILE A 107 5.19 -5.03 10.85
CA ILE A 107 5.57 -3.91 9.95
C ILE A 107 6.87 -3.26 10.45
N ILE A 108 6.97 -2.99 11.75
CA ILE A 108 8.18 -2.42 12.35
C ILE A 108 9.36 -3.41 12.22
N ALA A 109 9.14 -4.69 12.52
CA ALA A 109 10.19 -5.70 12.41
C ALA A 109 10.70 -5.87 10.96
N ALA A 110 9.82 -5.79 9.96
CA ALA A 110 10.21 -5.80 8.55
C ALA A 110 10.99 -4.52 8.19
N SER A 111 10.54 -3.35 8.65
CA SER A 111 11.24 -2.07 8.48
C SER A 111 12.66 -2.09 9.06
N GLU A 112 12.82 -2.63 10.27
CA GLU A 112 14.13 -2.81 10.92
C GLU A 112 15.07 -3.70 10.08
N LYS A 113 14.52 -4.73 9.42
CA LYS A 113 15.26 -5.63 8.53
C LYS A 113 15.59 -5.02 7.15
N GLY A 114 15.14 -3.81 6.85
CA GLY A 114 15.51 -3.06 5.65
C GLY A 114 14.41 -2.92 4.60
N CYS A 115 13.21 -3.44 4.88
CA CYS A 115 12.02 -3.23 4.06
C CYS A 115 11.74 -1.74 3.86
N PHE A 116 11.36 -1.36 2.65
CA PHE A 116 10.91 -0.01 2.33
C PHE A 116 9.41 0.12 2.67
N VAL A 117 9.03 1.08 3.51
CA VAL A 117 7.64 1.22 3.96
C VAL A 117 6.98 2.41 3.26
N VAL A 118 5.91 2.14 2.54
CA VAL A 118 5.05 3.15 1.91
C VAL A 118 3.82 3.30 2.79
N VAL A 119 3.76 4.41 3.53
CA VAL A 119 2.66 4.70 4.45
C VAL A 119 1.59 5.48 3.71
N HIS A 120 0.36 4.99 3.76
CA HIS A 120 -0.80 5.64 3.18
C HIS A 120 -1.58 6.44 4.23
N ALA A 121 -1.75 7.74 4.02
CA ALA A 121 -2.55 8.59 4.90
C ALA A 121 -3.98 8.77 4.38
N HIS A 122 -4.96 8.54 5.25
CA HIS A 122 -6.38 8.79 5.03
C HIS A 122 -7.06 9.24 6.35
N GLY A 123 -8.32 9.68 6.29
CA GLY A 123 -9.00 10.35 7.40
C GLY A 123 -8.99 9.60 8.75
N ASP A 124 -9.22 8.28 8.71
CA ASP A 124 -9.38 7.47 9.92
C ASP A 124 -8.06 7.09 10.61
N ASN A 125 -6.92 7.12 9.90
CA ASN A 125 -5.67 6.55 10.41
C ASN A 125 -4.73 7.57 11.08
N ILE A 126 -5.18 8.80 11.32
CA ILE A 126 -4.38 9.85 11.98
C ILE A 126 -3.73 9.37 13.30
N PRO A 127 -4.44 8.65 14.22
CA PRO A 127 -3.81 8.14 15.43
C PRO A 127 -2.69 7.12 15.16
N ALA A 128 -2.87 6.25 14.16
CA ALA A 128 -1.87 5.26 13.76
C ALA A 128 -0.65 5.95 13.14
N VAL A 129 -0.87 6.90 12.21
CA VAL A 129 0.20 7.72 11.59
C VAL A 129 1.05 8.39 12.67
N ARG A 130 0.43 9.04 13.66
CA ARG A 130 1.16 9.73 14.75
C ARG A 130 1.97 8.80 15.64
N SER A 131 1.52 7.58 15.87
CA SER A 131 2.14 6.66 16.81
C SER A 131 3.18 5.74 16.17
N VAL A 132 2.95 5.33 14.91
CA VAL A 132 3.77 4.31 14.23
C VAL A 132 4.86 4.93 13.37
N VAL A 133 4.58 5.97 12.58
CA VAL A 133 5.57 6.56 11.65
C VAL A 133 6.89 6.96 12.33
N PRO A 134 6.90 7.55 13.56
CA PRO A 134 8.14 7.85 14.25
C PRO A 134 9.02 6.63 14.57
N ARG A 135 8.42 5.44 14.68
CA ARG A 135 9.07 4.15 15.01
C ARG A 135 9.64 3.45 13.77
N LEU A 136 9.20 3.81 12.57
CA LEU A 136 9.69 3.22 11.32
C LEU A 136 11.13 3.66 11.00
N ARG A 137 11.86 2.83 10.25
CA ARG A 137 13.31 2.99 10.03
C ARG A 137 13.65 4.14 9.09
N GLY A 138 14.23 5.20 9.65
CA GLY A 138 15.04 6.21 8.95
C GLY A 138 14.42 6.74 7.64
N THR A 139 15.24 6.79 6.59
CA THR A 139 14.96 7.29 5.22
C THR A 139 14.39 6.23 4.28
N ARG A 140 13.71 5.21 4.81
CA ARG A 140 13.04 4.17 4.01
C ARG A 140 11.53 4.20 4.22
N VAL A 141 10.99 5.40 4.40
CA VAL A 141 9.57 5.63 4.61
C VAL A 141 9.08 6.67 3.62
N LEU A 142 8.18 6.29 2.71
CA LEU A 142 7.60 7.19 1.72
C LEU A 142 6.12 7.38 2.05
N GLY A 143 5.66 8.64 2.01
CA GLY A 143 4.27 8.97 2.30
C GLY A 143 3.43 8.98 1.03
N THR A 144 2.20 8.47 1.13
CA THR A 144 1.20 8.56 0.08
C THR A 144 -0.15 9.03 0.60
N THR A 145 -0.97 9.54 -0.30
CA THR A 145 -2.36 9.95 -0.02
C THR A 145 -3.26 9.61 -1.20
N GLN A 146 -4.55 9.47 -0.95
CA GLN A 146 -5.58 9.33 -1.98
C GLN A 146 -6.05 10.67 -2.56
N SER A 147 -5.75 11.77 -1.86
CA SER A 147 -5.96 13.15 -2.31
C SER A 147 -4.86 13.64 -3.26
N GLU A 148 -4.89 14.94 -3.58
CA GLU A 148 -3.86 15.58 -4.40
C GLU A 148 -2.47 15.42 -3.76
N PRO A 149 -1.45 14.95 -4.51
CA PRO A 149 -0.10 14.86 -4.00
C PRO A 149 0.53 16.25 -3.79
N PHE A 150 1.41 16.38 -2.80
CA PHE A 150 2.12 17.63 -2.50
C PHE A 150 3.44 17.33 -1.77
N ASP A 151 4.43 18.21 -1.90
CA ASP A 151 5.77 18.04 -1.31
C ASP A 151 6.34 16.62 -1.58
N ASP A 152 6.67 15.86 -0.52
CA ASP A 152 7.15 14.47 -0.55
C ASP A 152 6.01 13.44 -0.28
N ILE A 153 4.75 13.86 -0.42
CA ILE A 153 3.57 12.98 -0.37
C ILE A 153 3.12 12.68 -1.79
N HIS A 154 3.06 11.39 -2.12
CA HIS A 154 2.78 10.93 -3.47
C HIS A 154 1.38 10.33 -3.61
N ASN A 155 0.92 10.19 -4.85
CA ASN A 155 -0.28 9.46 -5.21
C ASN A 155 0.05 8.62 -6.45
N PHE A 156 -0.26 7.31 -6.39
CA PHE A 156 -0.04 6.39 -7.51
C PHE A 156 -1.37 5.82 -8.07
N GLY A 157 -2.49 6.13 -7.43
CA GLY A 157 -3.78 5.48 -7.57
C GLY A 157 -4.01 4.35 -6.56
N GLY A 158 -5.16 3.69 -6.69
CA GLY A 158 -5.57 2.57 -5.86
C GLY A 158 -6.34 3.00 -4.60
N PHE A 159 -7.23 2.12 -4.14
CA PHE A 159 -8.14 2.36 -3.03
C PHE A 159 -7.82 1.53 -1.79
N SER A 160 -7.53 0.24 -1.94
CA SER A 160 -7.09 -0.65 -0.87
C SER A 160 -5.58 -0.90 -0.95
N ASP A 161 -4.96 -1.36 0.13
CA ASP A 161 -3.51 -1.61 0.09
C ASP A 161 -3.10 -2.60 -1.00
N GLY A 162 -3.93 -3.60 -1.29
CA GLY A 162 -3.70 -4.59 -2.35
C GLY A 162 -3.53 -3.94 -3.73
N ASP A 163 -4.51 -3.16 -4.19
CA ASP A 163 -4.42 -2.49 -5.49
C ASP A 163 -3.43 -1.32 -5.47
N ARG A 164 -3.26 -0.61 -4.35
CA ARG A 164 -2.19 0.39 -4.19
C ARG A 164 -0.80 -0.19 -4.44
N CYS A 165 -0.52 -1.42 -3.99
CA CYS A 165 0.72 -2.12 -4.33
C CYS A 165 0.90 -2.30 -5.84
N VAL A 166 -0.16 -2.68 -6.56
CA VAL A 166 -0.12 -2.90 -8.01
C VAL A 166 0.14 -1.58 -8.75
N PHE A 167 -0.59 -0.53 -8.40
CA PHE A 167 -0.40 0.80 -8.98
C PHE A 167 1.00 1.36 -8.70
N LEU A 168 1.51 1.20 -7.46
CA LEU A 168 2.87 1.58 -7.09
C LEU A 168 3.92 0.83 -7.93
N ALA A 169 3.77 -0.49 -8.07
CA ALA A 169 4.69 -1.33 -8.83
C ALA A 169 4.78 -0.87 -10.30
N LYS A 170 3.61 -0.67 -10.93
CA LYS A 170 3.51 -0.20 -12.31
C LYS A 170 4.08 1.21 -12.48
N ALA A 171 3.70 2.15 -11.61
CA ALA A 171 4.21 3.52 -11.63
C ALA A 171 5.72 3.62 -11.37
N SER A 172 6.31 2.56 -10.80
CA SER A 172 7.75 2.44 -10.53
C SER A 172 8.50 1.63 -11.58
N GLY A 173 7.84 1.19 -12.66
CA GLY A 173 8.47 0.54 -13.80
C GLY A 173 8.72 -0.96 -13.64
N ALA A 174 7.93 -1.66 -12.82
CA ALA A 174 7.97 -3.13 -12.75
C ALA A 174 7.82 -3.77 -14.14
N ALA A 175 8.59 -4.82 -14.41
CA ALA A 175 8.52 -5.57 -15.67
C ALA A 175 7.22 -6.39 -15.78
N SER A 176 6.84 -7.04 -14.68
CA SER A 176 5.58 -7.76 -14.55
C SER A 176 5.05 -7.67 -13.11
N VAL A 177 3.76 -7.96 -12.94
CA VAL A 177 3.12 -8.04 -11.62
C VAL A 177 2.28 -9.31 -11.55
N ALA A 178 2.57 -10.15 -10.56
CA ALA A 178 1.78 -11.32 -10.19
C ALA A 178 1.10 -11.08 -8.84
N LEU A 179 -0.16 -11.49 -8.72
CA LEU A 179 -0.98 -11.29 -7.53
C LEU A 179 -1.06 -12.59 -6.73
N PHE A 180 -0.83 -12.51 -5.42
CA PHE A 180 -0.95 -13.62 -4.47
C PHE A 180 -1.79 -13.17 -3.28
N GLY A 181 -2.65 -14.02 -2.74
CA GLY A 181 -3.51 -13.67 -1.62
C GLY A 181 -4.58 -12.62 -1.97
N PHE A 182 -5.18 -12.72 -3.16
CA PHE A 182 -6.29 -11.89 -3.59
C PHE A 182 -7.56 -12.73 -3.71
N ASP A 183 -8.62 -12.32 -3.01
CA ASP A 183 -9.96 -12.86 -3.17
C ASP A 183 -10.97 -11.71 -3.16
N TYR A 184 -11.58 -11.43 -4.32
CA TYR A 184 -12.56 -10.36 -4.46
C TYR A 184 -13.97 -10.80 -4.05
N ASP A 185 -14.20 -12.10 -3.94
CA ASP A 185 -15.51 -12.71 -3.72
C ASP A 185 -15.61 -13.40 -2.34
N ASP A 186 -14.72 -13.03 -1.41
CA ASP A 186 -14.67 -13.58 -0.05
C ASP A 186 -16.05 -13.47 0.64
N PRO A 187 -16.71 -14.59 0.95
CA PRO A 187 -18.05 -14.58 1.51
C PRO A 187 -18.08 -14.13 2.97
N ASP A 188 -16.96 -14.25 3.69
CA ASP A 188 -16.84 -14.09 5.13
C ASP A 188 -16.58 -12.62 5.55
N VAL A 189 -16.33 -11.73 4.58
CA VAL A 189 -16.15 -10.31 4.85
C VAL A 189 -17.48 -9.55 4.95
N ASN A 190 -17.48 -8.46 5.74
CA ASN A 190 -18.65 -7.59 5.89
C ASN A 190 -18.96 -6.78 4.61
N ASP A 191 -20.15 -6.19 4.53
CA ASP A 191 -20.63 -5.48 3.33
C ASP A 191 -19.72 -4.31 2.92
N VAL A 192 -19.15 -3.59 3.89
CA VAL A 192 -18.20 -2.49 3.62
C VAL A 192 -16.96 -3.02 2.91
N LYS A 193 -16.39 -4.13 3.40
CA LYS A 193 -15.20 -4.75 2.81
C LYS A 193 -15.52 -5.36 1.44
N LYS A 194 -16.69 -6.00 1.26
CA LYS A 194 -17.15 -6.46 -0.07
C LYS A 194 -17.20 -5.32 -1.08
N LYS A 195 -17.72 -4.17 -0.67
CA LYS A 195 -17.75 -2.96 -1.51
C LYS A 195 -16.34 -2.48 -1.85
N LYS A 196 -15.43 -2.45 -0.86
CA LYS A 196 -14.00 -2.11 -1.10
C LYS A 196 -13.33 -3.06 -2.09
N LEU A 197 -13.58 -4.36 -1.97
CA LEU A 197 -13.06 -5.38 -2.90
C LEU A 197 -13.61 -5.20 -4.32
N GLY A 198 -14.89 -4.85 -4.46
CA GLY A 198 -15.48 -4.50 -5.76
C GLY A 198 -14.80 -3.32 -6.43
N TRP A 199 -14.48 -2.27 -5.66
CA TRP A 199 -13.68 -1.15 -6.15
C TRP A 199 -12.25 -1.55 -6.54
N ALA A 200 -11.56 -2.32 -5.70
CA ALA A 200 -10.21 -2.80 -6.00
C ALA A 200 -10.17 -3.65 -7.28
N LYS A 201 -11.15 -4.55 -7.45
CA LYS A 201 -11.31 -5.35 -8.68
C LYS A 201 -11.52 -4.46 -9.91
N ARG A 202 -12.46 -3.51 -9.84
CA ARG A 202 -12.72 -2.54 -10.92
C ARG A 202 -11.44 -1.78 -11.30
N LEU A 203 -10.70 -1.28 -10.31
CA LEU A 203 -9.48 -0.53 -10.52
C LEU A 203 -8.39 -1.36 -11.22
N ILE A 204 -8.21 -2.61 -10.81
CA ILE A 204 -7.21 -3.49 -11.42
C ILE A 204 -7.65 -3.94 -12.83
N GLU A 205 -8.92 -4.26 -13.05
CA GLU A 205 -9.40 -4.78 -14.34
C GLU A 205 -9.56 -3.69 -15.42
N GLU A 206 -9.91 -2.45 -15.04
CA GLU A 206 -10.20 -1.37 -16.01
C GLU A 206 -9.01 -0.43 -16.26
N TYR A 207 -8.05 -0.34 -15.34
CA TYR A 207 -7.00 0.69 -15.38
C TYR A 207 -5.56 0.16 -15.35
N LEU A 208 -5.36 -1.16 -15.43
CA LEU A 208 -4.05 -1.81 -15.45
C LEU A 208 -3.94 -2.88 -16.55
#